data_AF-A0A968WQ85-F1
#
_entry.id   AF-A0A968WQ85-F1
#
_cell.length_a   1.000
_cell.length_b   1.000
_cell.length_c   1.000
_cell.angle_alpha   90.00
_cell.angle_beta   90.00
_cell.angle_gamma   90.00
#
_symmetry.space_group_name_H-M   'P 1'
#
loop_
_entity.id
_entity.type
_entity.pdbx_description
1 polymer ?
#
loop_
_entity_poly.entity_id
_entity_poly.type
_entity_poly.pdbx_seq_one_letter_code
_entity_poly.pdbx_strand_id
1 'polypeptide(L)'
;MQKVRELSHLPRRETAKKCGYYTITKDNQTRVNLTDFYDAVLAAKGVPLDPEGAKDGRGREPTYRVSVHKNGQIVIGSTYTQAMGLKEGDKFEIKLGYKHIHLIQIEEKQENELHEKAS
;
A
#
# COMPACT_ATOMS: atom_id res chain seq x y z
N MET A 1 33.32 -4.32 7.56
CA MET A 1 32.67 -3.09 7.03
C MET A 1 33.73 -2.11 6.51
N GLN A 2 34.47 -2.43 5.43
CA GLN A 2 35.62 -1.62 4.96
C GLN A 2 35.38 -0.92 3.60
N LYS A 3 34.47 -1.45 2.77
CA LYS A 3 34.30 -1.00 1.36
C LYS A 3 33.61 0.35 1.16
N VAL A 4 32.88 0.89 2.14
CA VAL A 4 32.17 2.18 2.00
C VAL A 4 33.12 3.37 2.15
N ARG A 5 34.21 3.20 2.91
CA ARG A 5 35.23 4.26 3.10
C ARG A 5 36.18 4.38 1.91
N GLU A 6 36.33 3.33 1.10
CA GLU A 6 37.21 3.31 -0.08
C GLU A 6 36.55 3.94 -1.33
N LEU A 7 35.22 4.05 -1.36
CA LEU A 7 34.44 4.48 -2.54
C LEU A 7 33.90 5.91 -2.42
N SER A 8 34.47 6.74 -1.54
CA SER A 8 34.08 8.15 -1.35
C SER A 8 34.39 9.06 -2.54
N HIS A 9 35.25 8.61 -3.47
CA HIS A 9 35.66 9.34 -4.67
C HIS A 9 34.77 9.08 -5.89
N LEU A 10 33.84 8.12 -5.81
CA LEU A 10 32.97 7.71 -6.93
C LEU A 10 31.57 8.33 -6.80
N PRO A 11 30.85 8.50 -7.93
CA PRO A 11 29.47 8.95 -7.91
C PRO A 11 28.63 8.04 -7.02
N ARG A 12 27.88 8.63 -6.08
CA ARG A 12 27.11 7.89 -5.06
C ARG A 12 26.18 6.81 -5.64
N ARG A 13 25.69 7.03 -6.86
CA ARG A 13 24.87 6.08 -7.62
C ARG A 13 25.62 4.80 -8.02
N GLU A 14 26.90 4.90 -8.35
CA GLU A 14 27.73 3.73 -8.67
C GLU A 14 28.13 2.96 -7.41
N THR A 15 28.44 3.67 -6.32
CA THR A 15 28.70 3.06 -5.02
C THR A 15 27.48 2.28 -4.53
N ALA A 16 26.28 2.86 -4.62
CA ALA A 16 25.03 2.17 -4.29
C ALA A 16 24.81 0.91 -5.14
N LYS A 17 25.07 0.98 -6.46
CA LYS A 17 24.99 -0.20 -7.35
C LYS A 17 26.00 -1.29 -6.96
N LYS A 18 27.25 -0.93 -6.68
CA LYS A 18 28.32 -1.86 -6.23
C LYS A 18 28.03 -2.45 -4.84
N CYS A 19 27.32 -1.72 -4.00
CA CYS A 19 26.89 -2.17 -2.68
C CYS A 19 25.60 -2.99 -2.69
N GLY A 20 25.02 -3.28 -3.86
CA GLY A 20 23.84 -4.14 -3.99
C GLY A 20 22.49 -3.42 -3.84
N TYR A 21 22.49 -2.08 -3.76
CA TYR A 21 21.26 -1.28 -3.65
C TYR A 21 20.68 -0.97 -5.03
N TYR A 22 20.36 -2.02 -5.80
CA TYR A 22 19.70 -1.89 -7.09
C TYR A 22 18.67 -3.00 -7.31
N THR A 23 17.68 -2.71 -8.14
CA THR A 23 16.67 -3.67 -8.57
C THR A 23 16.67 -3.72 -10.09
N ILE A 24 16.58 -4.93 -10.64
CA ILE A 24 16.42 -5.16 -12.08
C ILE A 24 14.92 -5.31 -12.33
N THR A 25 14.33 -4.43 -13.15
CA THR A 25 12.93 -4.58 -13.55
C THR A 25 12.79 -5.67 -14.62
N LYS A 26 11.57 -6.15 -14.86
CA LYS A 26 11.27 -7.16 -15.89
C LYS A 26 11.71 -6.74 -17.30
N ASP A 27 11.79 -5.43 -17.56
CA ASP A 27 12.29 -4.84 -18.81
C ASP A 27 13.83 -4.71 -18.86
N ASN A 28 14.54 -5.42 -17.98
CA ASN A 28 16.00 -5.42 -17.85
C ASN A 28 16.62 -4.04 -17.53
N GLN A 29 15.83 -3.09 -17.02
CA GLN A 29 16.33 -1.78 -16.60
C GLN A 29 16.84 -1.83 -15.15
N THR A 30 18.07 -1.34 -14.94
CA THR A 30 18.66 -1.24 -13.61
C THR A 30 18.19 0.04 -12.93
N ARG A 31 17.42 -0.09 -11.85
CA ARG A 31 17.04 1.02 -10.97
C ARG A 31 17.87 0.95 -9.69
N VAL A 32 18.61 2.02 -9.40
CA VAL A 32 19.40 2.12 -8.17
C VAL A 32 18.50 2.70 -7.08
N ASN A 33 18.39 2.02 -5.95
CA ASN A 33 17.67 2.53 -4.79
C ASN A 33 18.62 3.32 -3.89
N LEU A 34 18.71 4.63 -4.16
CA LEU A 34 19.56 5.54 -3.40
C LEU A 34 19.06 5.74 -1.96
N THR A 35 17.75 5.65 -1.72
CA THR A 35 17.14 5.84 -0.40
C THR A 35 17.62 4.76 0.57
N ASP A 36 17.44 3.47 0.21
CA ASP A 36 17.94 2.35 1.02
C ASP A 36 19.45 2.43 1.28
N PHE A 37 20.23 2.92 0.31
CA PHE A 37 21.67 3.11 0.48
C PHE A 37 21.97 4.19 1.52
N TYR A 38 21.27 5.32 1.48
CA TYR A 38 21.48 6.39 2.47
C TYR A 38 21.03 5.97 3.85
N ASP A 39 19.92 5.25 3.96
CA ASP A 39 19.43 4.74 5.24
C ASP A 39 20.46 3.79 5.86
N ALA A 40 21.01 2.87 5.08
CA ALA A 40 22.08 1.99 5.55
C ALA A 40 23.34 2.75 5.97
N VAL A 41 23.71 3.82 5.26
CA VAL A 41 24.86 4.67 5.61
C VAL A 41 24.61 5.47 6.89
N LEU A 42 23.40 5.97 7.10
CA LEU A 42 22.99 6.72 8.29
C LEU A 42 22.89 5.80 9.52
N ALA A 43 22.29 4.62 9.35
CA ALA A 43 22.27 3.57 10.38
C ALA A 43 23.69 3.14 10.77
N ALA A 44 24.58 2.94 9.78
CA ALA A 44 25.99 2.61 10.04
C ALA A 44 26.77 3.73 10.76
N LYS A 45 26.29 4.98 10.68
CA LYS A 45 26.85 6.13 11.41
C LYS A 45 26.24 6.30 12.81
N GLY A 46 25.35 5.40 13.23
CA GLY A 46 24.72 5.45 14.55
C GLY A 46 23.61 6.49 14.67
N VAL A 47 23.08 6.97 13.54
CA VAL A 47 21.85 7.77 13.57
C VAL A 47 20.68 6.81 13.78
N PRO A 48 19.85 6.99 14.82
CA PRO A 48 18.65 6.18 15.00
C PRO A 48 17.70 6.50 13.85
N LEU A 49 17.66 5.61 12.86
CA LEU A 49 16.60 5.56 11.88
C LEU A 49 15.55 4.63 12.44
N ASP A 50 14.34 5.13 12.60
CA ASP A 50 13.23 4.36 13.12
C ASP A 50 13.00 3.13 12.21
N PRO A 51 13.20 1.90 12.69
CA PRO A 51 13.04 0.69 11.87
C PRO A 51 11.56 0.37 11.59
N GLU A 52 10.62 1.10 12.21
CA GLU A 52 9.17 1.01 11.91
C GLU A 52 8.78 1.62 10.56
N GLY A 53 9.72 2.23 9.84
CA GLY A 53 9.62 2.42 8.40
C GLY A 53 9.78 1.09 7.66
N ALA A 54 8.95 0.10 7.99
CA ALA A 54 8.82 -1.14 7.25
C ALA A 54 8.76 -0.79 5.76
N LYS A 55 9.62 -1.47 5.01
CA LYS A 55 9.70 -1.45 3.55
C LYS A 55 8.39 -1.92 2.93
N ASP A 56 7.33 -1.14 3.06
CA ASP A 56 6.09 -1.31 2.34
C ASP A 56 5.79 0.00 1.61
N GLY A 57 6.44 0.14 0.45
CA GLY A 57 6.10 1.20 -0.45
C GLY A 57 4.63 1.12 -0.82
N ARG A 58 3.89 2.22 -0.56
CA ARG A 58 2.65 2.70 -1.24
C ARG A 58 1.42 2.91 -0.35
N GLY A 59 1.56 3.18 0.95
CA GLY A 59 0.44 3.71 1.74
C GLY A 59 0.45 5.23 1.79
N ARG A 60 -0.35 5.93 0.97
CA ARG A 60 -0.85 7.24 1.42
C ARG A 60 -1.74 6.97 2.62
N GLU A 61 -1.65 7.79 3.67
CA GLU A 61 -2.63 7.75 4.75
C GLU A 61 -4.04 7.75 4.14
N PRO A 62 -4.95 6.88 4.61
CA PRO A 62 -6.31 6.85 4.09
C PRO A 62 -6.91 8.22 4.33
N THR A 63 -7.12 8.96 3.24
CA THR A 63 -7.66 10.31 3.32
C THR A 63 -9.18 10.29 3.54
N TYR A 64 -9.76 9.08 3.68
CA TYR A 64 -11.19 8.80 3.77
C TYR A 64 -12.01 9.49 2.67
N ARG A 65 -11.37 9.73 1.53
CA ARG A 65 -11.94 10.39 0.37
C ARG A 65 -11.63 9.57 -0.87
N VAL A 66 -12.66 9.34 -1.67
CA VAL A 66 -12.59 8.66 -2.95
C VAL A 66 -13.34 9.48 -3.98
N SER A 67 -12.81 9.52 -5.21
CA SER A 67 -13.46 10.17 -6.35
C SER A 67 -14.11 9.11 -7.23
N VAL A 68 -15.22 9.48 -7.87
CA VAL A 68 -15.86 8.62 -8.87
C VAL A 68 -14.90 8.42 -10.05
N HIS A 69 -14.67 7.17 -10.42
CA HIS A 69 -13.81 6.82 -11.55
C HIS A 69 -14.49 7.21 -12.87
N LYS A 70 -13.73 7.26 -13.98
CA LYS A 70 -14.28 7.59 -15.31
C LYS A 70 -15.40 6.65 -15.77
N ASN A 71 -15.44 5.43 -15.23
CA ASN A 71 -16.47 4.43 -15.49
C ASN A 71 -17.73 4.60 -14.61
N GLY A 72 -17.79 5.63 -13.75
CA GLY A 72 -18.92 5.87 -12.85
C GLY A 72 -18.90 5.06 -11.55
N GLN A 73 -17.85 4.28 -11.28
CA GLN A 73 -17.76 3.45 -10.07
C GLN A 73 -17.02 4.16 -8.93
N ILE A 74 -17.36 3.77 -7.70
CA ILE A 74 -16.63 4.13 -6.48
C ILE A 74 -15.99 2.85 -5.95
N VAL A 75 -14.65 2.83 -5.86
CA VAL A 75 -13.89 1.68 -5.38
C VAL A 75 -13.46 1.91 -3.93
N ILE A 76 -13.83 1.00 -3.04
CA ILE A 76 -13.33 1.00 -1.66
C ILE A 76 -11.99 0.27 -1.64
N GLY A 77 -10.93 0.97 -1.23
CA GLY A 77 -9.59 0.39 -1.11
C GLY A 77 -9.50 -0.66 0.01
N SER A 78 -8.52 -1.57 -0.12
CA SER A 78 -8.30 -2.67 0.83
C SER A 78 -8.01 -2.20 2.27
N THR A 79 -7.46 -1.01 2.44
CA THR A 79 -7.19 -0.43 3.77
C THR A 79 -8.46 -0.24 4.59
N TYR A 80 -9.57 0.17 3.94
CA TYR A 80 -10.85 0.35 4.61
C TYR A 80 -11.51 -0.98 4.94
N THR A 81 -11.48 -1.94 4.01
CA THR A 81 -12.08 -3.27 4.25
C THR A 81 -11.31 -4.03 5.33
N GLN A 82 -9.98 -3.92 5.38
CA GLN A 82 -9.16 -4.50 6.44
C GLN A 82 -9.42 -3.83 7.81
N ALA A 83 -9.53 -2.50 7.85
CA ALA A 83 -9.86 -1.78 9.09
C ALA A 83 -11.26 -2.15 9.63
N MET A 84 -12.19 -2.50 8.74
CA MET A 84 -13.52 -3.01 9.09
C MET A 84 -13.55 -4.52 9.36
N GLY A 85 -12.45 -5.25 9.14
CA GLY A 85 -12.39 -6.70 9.34
C GLY A 85 -13.22 -7.51 8.34
N LEU A 86 -13.52 -6.95 7.18
CA LEU A 86 -14.33 -7.60 6.15
C LEU A 86 -13.55 -8.72 5.45
N LYS A 87 -14.27 -9.76 5.07
CA LYS A 87 -13.72 -10.95 4.41
C LYS A 87 -14.28 -11.10 3.00
N GLU A 88 -13.57 -11.88 2.19
CA GLU A 88 -14.07 -12.28 0.89
C GLU A 88 -15.37 -13.08 1.06
N GLY A 89 -16.43 -12.65 0.36
CA GLY A 89 -17.76 -13.23 0.47
C GLY A 89 -18.77 -12.39 1.25
N ASP A 90 -18.33 -11.38 2.00
CA ASP A 90 -19.24 -10.46 2.68
C ASP A 90 -20.11 -9.70 1.68
N LYS A 91 -21.42 -9.70 1.90
CA LYS A 91 -22.41 -9.03 1.05
C LYS A 91 -22.97 -7.78 1.73
N PHE A 92 -23.34 -6.81 0.91
CA PHE A 92 -23.92 -5.55 1.38
C PHE A 92 -25.20 -5.23 0.61
N GLU A 93 -26.23 -4.81 1.34
CA GLU A 93 -27.41 -4.17 0.78
C GLU A 93 -27.08 -2.69 0.51
N ILE A 94 -27.42 -2.21 -0.68
CA ILE A 94 -27.23 -0.81 -1.05
C ILE A 94 -28.56 -0.07 -0.87
N LYS A 95 -28.62 0.85 0.09
CA LYS A 95 -29.75 1.78 0.25
C LYS A 95 -29.37 3.18 -0.20
N LEU A 96 -30.19 3.73 -1.08
CA LEU A 96 -30.03 5.09 -1.59
C LEU A 96 -30.81 6.06 -0.69
N GLY A 97 -30.11 7.01 -0.11
CA GLY A 97 -30.69 8.17 0.57
C GLY A 97 -30.58 9.44 -0.28
N TYR A 98 -31.12 10.55 0.23
CA TYR A 98 -30.93 11.86 -0.43
C TYR A 98 -29.46 12.29 -0.29
N LYS A 99 -28.68 12.17 -1.38
CA LYS A 99 -27.24 12.45 -1.47
C LYS A 99 -26.30 11.52 -0.68
N HIS A 100 -26.80 10.41 -0.12
CA HIS A 100 -25.98 9.45 0.61
C HIS A 100 -26.24 8.03 0.11
N ILE A 101 -25.20 7.19 0.10
CA ILE A 101 -25.31 5.76 -0.15
C ILE A 101 -25.00 5.05 1.16
N HIS A 102 -25.93 4.23 1.63
CA HIS A 102 -25.75 3.38 2.79
C HIS A 102 -25.44 1.97 2.33
N LEU A 103 -24.33 1.42 2.82
CA LEU A 103 -23.97 0.02 2.67
C LEU A 103 -24.27 -0.67 3.99
N ILE A 104 -25.17 -1.65 3.96
CA ILE A 104 -25.57 -2.41 5.16
C ILE A 104 -25.10 -3.83 4.95
N GLN A 105 -24.24 -4.33 5.84
CA GLN A 105 -23.76 -5.71 5.76
C GLN A 105 -24.94 -6.66 5.98
N ILE A 106 -25.10 -7.63 5.08
CA ILE A 106 -26.13 -8.66 5.18
C ILE A 106 -25.45 -9.89 5.77
N GLU A 107 -25.94 -10.36 6.91
CA GLU A 107 -25.55 -11.67 7.44
C GLU A 107 -26.31 -12.79 6.69
N GLU A 108 -25.68 -13.94 6.48
CA GLU A 108 -26.24 -15.05 5.69
C GLU A 108 -27.67 -15.48 6.12
N LYS A 109 -28.04 -15.27 7.39
CA LYS A 109 -29.41 -15.54 7.87
C LYS A 109 -30.47 -14.58 7.32
N GLN A 110 -30.12 -13.33 7.03
CA GLN A 110 -31.06 -12.33 6.51
C GLN A 110 -31.27 -12.44 5.00
N GLU A 111 -30.31 -13.03 4.28
CA GLU A 111 -30.42 -13.26 2.82
C GLU A 111 -31.59 -14.20 2.48
N ASN A 112 -31.85 -15.22 3.31
CA ASN A 112 -32.99 -16.13 3.13
C ASN A 112 -34.36 -15.46 3.36
N GLU A 113 -34.49 -14.58 4.35
CA GLU A 113 -35.77 -13.91 4.65
C GLU A 113 -36.17 -12.85 3.60
N LEU A 114 -35.18 -12.21 2.95
CA LEU A 114 -35.41 -11.27 1.86
C LEU A 114 -35.89 -11.98 0.59
N HIS A 115 -35.37 -13.17 0.30
CA HIS A 115 -35.78 -13.98 -0.85
C HIS A 115 -37.22 -14.50 -0.71
N GLU A 116 -37.66 -14.83 0.50
CA GLU A 116 -39.02 -15.34 0.77
C GLU A 116 -40.09 -14.23 0.73
N LYS A 117 -39.75 -12.98 1.05
CA LYS A 117 -40.69 -11.84 0.96
C LYS A 117 -40.85 -11.24 -0.44
N ALA A 118 -39.97 -11.61 -1.37
CA ALA A 118 -40.00 -11.17 -2.76
C ALA A 118 -40.63 -12.22 -3.71
N SER A 119 -41.03 -13.38 -3.18
CA SER A 119 -41.82 -14.42 -3.88
C SER A 119 -43.28 -14.38 -3.45
#